data_AF-A0A842RLM5-F1
#
_entry.id   AF-A0A842RLM5-F1
#
_cell.length_a   1.000
_cell.length_b   1.000
_cell.length_c   1.000
_cell.angle_alpha   90.00
_cell.angle_beta   90.00
_cell.angle_gamma   90.00
#
_symmetry.space_group_name_H-M   'P 1'
#
loop_
_entity.id
_entity.type
_entity.pdbx_description
1 polymer ?
#
loop_
_entity_poly.entity_id
_entity_poly.type
_entity_poly.pdbx_seq_one_letter_code
_entity_poly.pdbx_strand_id
1 'polypeptide(L)'
;MILDFYNPPRALLALSSKEGLEIGGSKLIVSIDEERNFYSEGHIYSEMSWAEFYDEEGLEDVIDSFTQREFESINEDSEALVDSISETIHKIIKRKRLFYGVFDLEVDAFLNENTIIPGLKIPPNVINKLMSAHRNTRDKILFPKILRETGNQTKVQIKFYGDKKNHLIFIGSTLEELANQLRAVRGFATGIVCTTQILANFYILNDNIVYKDEDERKLYLDMKNIHLIEEGIKNEILTPVNWFRIDLGIHALETLDLWEKIKNSDKLQVAIAEYDHYLLEMIFEEFEKLQTENEIGYNIMDDFLQMNAQERKEILKDISIAIKILRENLKD
;
A
#
# COMPACT_ATOMS: atom_id res chain seq x y z
N MET A 1 -13.78 -7.33 0.56
CA MET A 1 -12.95 -8.52 0.32
C MET A 1 -11.91 -8.60 1.43
N ILE A 2 -11.60 -9.80 1.91
CA ILE A 2 -10.46 -10.05 2.80
C ILE A 2 -9.31 -10.52 1.91
N LEU A 3 -8.12 -9.99 2.15
CA LEU A 3 -6.91 -10.28 1.39
C LEU A 3 -5.83 -10.81 2.34
N ASP A 4 -4.95 -11.67 1.84
CA ASP A 4 -3.75 -12.04 2.61
C ASP A 4 -2.62 -11.06 2.29
N PHE A 5 -1.92 -10.61 3.34
CA PHE A 5 -0.68 -9.85 3.24
C PHE A 5 0.46 -10.72 3.78
N TYR A 6 1.29 -11.22 2.87
CA TYR A 6 2.42 -12.08 3.14
C TYR A 6 3.67 -11.29 3.51
N ASN A 7 4.36 -11.79 4.54
CA ASN A 7 5.52 -11.19 5.20
C ASN A 7 5.27 -9.72 5.57
N PRO A 8 4.18 -9.40 6.29
CA PRO A 8 3.85 -8.01 6.60
C PRO A 8 4.93 -7.37 7.49
N PRO A 9 5.15 -6.06 7.36
CA PRO A 9 6.14 -5.34 8.16
C PRO A 9 5.75 -5.35 9.64
N ARG A 10 6.75 -5.31 10.53
CA ARG A 10 6.54 -5.29 11.98
C ARG A 10 5.69 -4.10 12.44
N ALA A 11 5.80 -2.97 11.75
CA ALA A 11 4.97 -1.78 11.99
C ALA A 11 3.46 -2.09 11.96
N LEU A 12 3.01 -3.07 11.14
CA LEU A 12 1.61 -3.50 11.09
C LEU A 12 1.18 -4.35 12.29
N LEU A 13 2.15 -4.91 12.99
CA LEU A 13 2.00 -5.85 14.10
C LEU A 13 2.43 -5.23 15.43
N ALA A 14 2.56 -3.90 15.47
CA ALA A 14 3.09 -3.19 16.61
C ALA A 14 2.32 -3.52 17.90
N LEU A 15 3.08 -3.69 18.97
CA LEU A 15 2.57 -4.06 20.29
C LEU A 15 2.42 -2.84 21.20
N SER A 16 1.43 -2.88 22.07
CA SER A 16 1.25 -1.88 23.14
C SER A 16 0.62 -2.53 24.38
N SER A 17 1.10 -2.11 25.55
CA SER A 17 0.65 -2.54 26.88
C SER A 17 0.76 -1.37 27.87
N LYS A 18 0.38 -1.59 29.13
CA LYS A 18 0.59 -0.60 30.20
C LYS A 18 2.06 -0.23 30.42
N GLU A 19 2.98 -1.15 30.13
CA GLU A 19 4.42 -0.97 30.36
C GLU A 19 5.08 -0.15 29.24
N GLY A 20 4.48 -0.10 28.06
CA GLY A 20 5.09 0.56 26.93
C GLY A 20 4.39 0.28 25.61
N LEU A 21 4.93 0.84 24.53
CA LEU A 21 4.46 0.57 23.18
C LEU A 21 5.59 0.57 22.16
N GLU A 22 5.40 -0.16 21.07
CA GLU A 22 6.29 -0.06 19.92
C GLU A 22 6.01 1.24 19.16
N ILE A 23 7.06 2.01 18.88
CA ILE A 23 7.06 3.22 18.06
C ILE A 23 7.97 3.04 16.84
N GLY A 24 7.87 3.97 15.89
CA GLY A 24 8.66 4.00 14.66
C GLY A 24 7.77 3.71 13.46
N GLY A 25 8.32 3.08 12.43
CA GLY A 25 7.60 2.83 11.19
C GLY A 25 8.36 1.98 10.19
N SER A 26 7.70 1.69 9.08
CA SER A 26 8.33 1.01 7.94
C SER A 26 7.77 1.52 6.63
N LYS A 27 8.68 1.73 5.68
CA LYS A 27 8.36 2.00 4.28
C LYS A 27 8.86 0.85 3.42
N LEU A 28 7.99 0.28 2.61
CA LEU A 28 8.26 -0.92 1.85
C LEU A 28 7.58 -0.94 0.48
N ILE A 29 8.20 -1.66 -0.45
CA ILE A 29 7.63 -1.94 -1.77
C ILE A 29 6.71 -3.14 -1.66
N VAL A 30 5.52 -2.99 -2.22
CA VAL A 30 4.47 -4.01 -2.16
C VAL A 30 4.09 -4.45 -3.58
N SER A 31 3.97 -5.76 -3.77
CA SER A 31 3.44 -6.36 -4.98
C SER A 31 2.11 -7.08 -4.73
N ILE A 32 1.36 -7.34 -5.80
CA ILE A 32 0.14 -8.13 -5.77
C ILE A 32 0.14 -9.32 -6.72
N ASP A 33 -0.54 -10.32 -6.20
CA ASP A 33 -1.22 -11.47 -6.78
C ASP A 33 -2.19 -11.38 -7.97
N GLU A 34 -2.39 -12.49 -8.70
CA GLU A 34 -3.64 -12.77 -9.41
C GLU A 34 -4.86 -12.85 -8.48
N GLU A 35 -4.68 -13.37 -7.26
CA GLU A 35 -5.72 -13.42 -6.22
C GLU A 35 -5.78 -12.12 -5.40
N ARG A 36 -4.98 -11.11 -5.76
CA ARG A 36 -4.84 -9.81 -5.06
C ARG A 36 -4.20 -9.92 -3.67
N ASN A 37 -3.51 -11.02 -3.37
CA ASN A 37 -2.75 -11.08 -2.14
C ASN A 37 -1.54 -10.14 -2.23
N PHE A 38 -1.22 -9.51 -1.11
CA PHE A 38 -0.10 -8.59 -0.99
C PHE A 38 1.16 -9.30 -0.56
N TYR A 39 2.30 -8.82 -1.06
CA TYR A 39 3.61 -9.30 -0.66
C TYR A 39 4.55 -8.14 -0.39
N SER A 40 5.20 -8.17 0.75
CA SER A 40 6.36 -7.31 1.00
C SER A 40 7.52 -7.80 0.15
N GLU A 41 7.99 -6.98 -0.80
CA GLU A 41 9.06 -7.37 -1.70
C GLU A 41 10.44 -6.86 -1.28
N GLY A 42 10.51 -5.71 -0.60
CA GLY A 42 11.72 -5.11 -0.03
C GLY A 42 11.41 -3.91 0.86
N HIS A 43 12.25 -3.66 1.86
CA HIS A 43 12.15 -2.51 2.77
C HIS A 43 13.02 -1.36 2.28
N ILE A 44 12.48 -0.15 2.31
CA ILE A 44 13.21 1.11 2.09
C ILE A 44 13.74 1.60 3.44
N TYR A 45 12.89 1.54 4.45
CA TYR A 45 13.34 1.52 5.84
C TYR A 45 12.37 0.72 6.72
N SER A 46 12.90 0.30 7.85
CA SER A 46 12.17 -0.22 9.00
C SER A 46 12.91 0.24 10.24
N GLU A 47 12.24 1.01 11.08
CA GLU A 47 12.77 1.45 12.37
C GLU A 47 11.69 1.19 13.41
N MET A 48 11.97 0.30 14.37
CA MET A 48 11.04 -0.02 15.45
C MET A 48 11.77 0.04 16.78
N SER A 49 11.19 0.75 17.73
CA SER A 49 11.68 0.86 19.10
C SER A 49 10.58 0.56 20.10
N TRP A 50 10.93 0.02 21.26
CA TRP A 50 10.04 -0.07 22.41
C TRP A 50 10.19 1.19 23.26
N ALA A 51 9.12 1.96 23.38
CA ALA A 51 9.01 3.09 24.29
C ALA A 51 8.39 2.61 25.60
N GLU A 52 9.17 2.62 26.67
CA GLU A 52 8.71 2.22 28.01
C GLU A 52 8.08 3.41 28.74
N PHE A 53 6.96 3.19 29.42
CA PHE A 53 6.31 4.23 30.24
C PHE A 53 6.88 4.26 31.66
N TYR A 54 6.76 5.41 32.32
CA TYR A 54 7.03 5.49 33.76
C TYR A 54 6.05 4.60 34.55
N ASP A 55 6.58 3.93 35.58
CA ASP A 55 5.79 3.15 36.57
C ASP A 55 5.23 4.04 37.71
N GLU A 56 5.48 5.36 37.67
CA GLU A 56 5.05 6.31 38.68
C GLU A 56 3.60 6.79 38.48
N GLU A 57 2.81 6.83 39.57
CA GLU A 57 1.42 7.29 39.54
C GLU A 57 1.31 8.74 39.05
N GLY A 58 0.55 8.95 37.97
CA GLY A 58 0.40 10.24 37.29
C GLY A 58 1.37 10.48 36.12
N LEU A 59 2.30 9.57 35.85
CA LEU A 59 3.26 9.63 34.73
C LEU A 59 3.15 8.44 33.76
N GLU A 60 2.12 7.59 33.88
CA GLU A 60 1.96 6.33 33.13
C GLU A 60 1.78 6.51 31.61
N ASP A 61 1.60 7.76 31.16
CA ASP A 61 1.52 8.14 29.75
C ASP A 61 2.80 8.82 29.22
N VAL A 62 3.82 8.97 30.08
CA VAL A 62 5.09 9.62 29.75
C VAL A 62 6.13 8.54 29.45
N ILE A 63 6.84 8.69 28.34
CA ILE A 63 7.91 7.77 27.96
C ILE A 63 9.14 8.03 28.82
N ASP A 64 9.64 6.98 29.50
CA ASP A 64 10.87 6.99 30.27
C ASP A 64 12.08 6.64 29.42
N SER A 65 11.98 5.55 28.66
CA SER A 65 13.12 4.98 27.93
C SER A 65 12.74 4.48 26.54
N PHE A 66 13.75 4.40 25.66
CA PHE A 66 13.62 3.79 24.34
C PHE A 66 14.63 2.67 24.17
N THR A 67 14.14 1.52 23.70
CA THR A 67 14.98 0.38 23.31
C THR A 67 14.74 0.04 21.86
N GLN A 68 15.74 0.27 21.01
CA GLN A 68 15.69 -0.09 19.59
C GLN A 68 15.53 -1.62 19.42
N ARG A 69 14.55 -2.02 18.63
CA ARG A 69 14.24 -3.44 18.34
C ARG A 69 14.56 -3.81 16.90
N GLU A 70 14.46 -2.87 15.97
CA GLU A 70 14.67 -3.08 14.55
C GLU A 70 15.22 -1.80 13.92
N PHE A 71 16.21 -1.93 13.05
CA PHE A 71 16.67 -0.84 12.18
C PHE A 71 17.30 -1.42 10.93
N GLU A 72 16.70 -1.08 9.80
CA GLU A 72 17.20 -1.30 8.46
C GLU A 72 16.80 -0.08 7.66
N SER A 73 17.76 0.61 7.03
CA SER A 73 17.45 1.79 6.22
C SER A 73 18.42 1.88 5.06
N ILE A 74 17.85 1.99 3.86
CA ILE A 74 18.54 2.39 2.64
C ILE A 74 18.06 3.77 2.19
N ASN A 75 17.30 4.48 3.04
CA ASN A 75 16.67 5.75 2.69
C ASN A 75 17.68 6.89 2.50
N GLU A 76 18.90 6.74 3.01
CA GLU A 76 19.97 7.75 2.89
C GLU A 76 21.07 7.36 1.88
N ASP A 77 21.04 6.14 1.35
CA ASP A 77 22.02 5.61 0.40
C ASP A 77 21.39 5.45 -0.99
N SER A 78 21.74 6.36 -1.90
CA SER A 78 21.19 6.36 -3.26
C SER A 78 21.60 5.14 -4.09
N GLU A 79 22.80 4.59 -3.90
CA GLU A 79 23.26 3.43 -4.66
C GLU A 79 22.54 2.16 -4.17
N ALA A 80 22.50 1.96 -2.85
CA ALA A 80 21.77 0.84 -2.26
C ALA A 80 20.26 0.91 -2.56
N LEU A 81 19.68 2.12 -2.60
CA LEU A 81 18.28 2.32 -2.96
C LEU A 81 17.99 1.95 -4.42
N VAL A 82 18.83 2.38 -5.37
CA VAL A 82 18.73 1.99 -6.79
C VAL A 82 18.81 0.47 -6.93
N ASP A 83 19.77 -0.15 -6.24
CA ASP A 83 20.00 -1.59 -6.31
C ASP A 83 18.79 -2.36 -5.78
N SER A 84 18.31 -2.00 -4.59
CA SER A 84 17.16 -2.63 -3.93
C SER A 84 15.88 -2.50 -4.76
N ILE A 85 15.58 -1.31 -5.31
CA ILE A 85 14.40 -1.09 -6.16
C ILE A 85 14.51 -1.94 -7.43
N SER A 86 15.66 -1.90 -8.11
CA SER A 86 15.85 -2.62 -9.37
C SER A 86 15.73 -4.13 -9.18
N GLU A 87 16.37 -4.69 -8.14
CA GLU A 87 16.26 -6.10 -7.79
C GLU A 87 14.83 -6.50 -7.42
N THR A 88 14.13 -5.63 -6.69
CA THR A 88 12.73 -5.81 -6.34
C THR A 88 11.84 -5.89 -7.58
N ILE A 89 12.04 -4.99 -8.55
CA ILE A 89 11.30 -5.00 -9.82
C ILE A 89 11.54 -6.31 -10.57
N HIS A 90 12.79 -6.74 -10.76
CA HIS A 90 13.09 -8.01 -11.45
C HIS A 90 12.50 -9.21 -10.72
N LYS A 91 12.49 -9.20 -9.39
CA LYS A 91 11.88 -10.24 -8.55
C LYS A 91 10.36 -10.29 -8.74
N ILE A 92 9.70 -9.15 -8.84
CA ILE A 92 8.25 -9.04 -9.14
C ILE A 92 7.94 -9.65 -10.51
N ILE A 93 8.68 -9.27 -11.55
CA ILE A 93 8.55 -9.81 -12.91
C ILE A 93 8.73 -11.33 -12.91
N LYS A 94 9.83 -11.82 -12.31
CA LYS A 94 10.14 -13.26 -12.23
C LYS A 94 9.04 -14.06 -11.52
N ARG A 95 8.37 -13.44 -10.54
CA ARG A 95 7.25 -14.05 -9.78
C ARG A 95 5.90 -13.89 -10.46
N LYS A 96 5.84 -13.23 -11.63
CA LYS A 96 4.61 -12.90 -12.36
C LYS A 96 3.61 -12.12 -11.52
N ARG A 97 4.10 -11.12 -10.78
CA ARG A 97 3.30 -10.24 -9.90
C ARG A 97 3.27 -8.83 -10.45
N LEU A 98 2.35 -8.02 -9.95
CA LEU A 98 2.31 -6.59 -10.26
C LEU A 98 2.90 -5.78 -9.10
N PHE A 99 3.77 -4.83 -9.41
CA PHE A 99 4.12 -3.73 -8.52
C PHE A 99 2.84 -2.95 -8.19
N TYR A 100 2.44 -2.99 -6.93
CA TYR A 100 1.21 -2.34 -6.49
C TYR A 100 1.48 -0.91 -6.02
N GLY A 101 2.58 -0.70 -5.31
CA GLY A 101 2.86 0.60 -4.72
C GLY A 101 3.92 0.58 -3.63
N VAL A 102 4.08 1.73 -2.98
CA VAL A 102 4.90 1.90 -1.77
C VAL A 102 3.97 2.10 -0.58
N PHE A 103 4.16 1.30 0.46
CA PHE A 103 3.43 1.43 1.71
C PHE A 103 4.33 2.14 2.71
N ASP A 104 3.78 3.12 3.40
CA ASP A 104 4.40 3.82 4.52
C ASP A 104 3.50 3.60 5.75
N LEU A 105 4.06 3.03 6.81
CA LEU A 105 3.35 2.65 8.03
C LEU A 105 4.05 3.28 9.22
N GLU A 106 3.30 3.97 10.06
CA GLU A 106 3.86 4.76 11.13
C GLU A 106 3.08 4.55 12.43
N VAL A 107 3.77 4.01 13.42
CA VAL A 107 3.21 3.47 14.66
C VAL A 107 3.10 4.53 15.76
N ASP A 108 3.85 5.62 15.65
CA ASP A 108 4.05 6.60 16.72
C ASP A 108 3.02 7.76 16.74
N ALA A 109 2.22 7.93 15.69
CA ALA A 109 1.45 9.17 15.50
C ALA A 109 0.14 9.29 16.33
N PHE A 110 0.04 8.61 17.49
CA PHE A 110 -0.94 8.97 18.53
C PHE A 110 -0.30 9.70 19.72
N LEU A 111 1.00 9.97 19.72
CA LEU A 111 1.68 10.62 20.84
C LEU A 111 1.98 12.11 20.59
N ASN A 112 1.64 12.64 19.41
CA ASN A 112 1.96 14.02 19.03
C ASN A 112 0.87 14.67 18.16
N GLU A 113 0.72 16.00 18.23
CA GLU A 113 -0.34 16.78 17.56
C GLU A 113 -0.19 16.88 16.03
N ASN A 114 0.89 16.30 15.48
CA ASN A 114 1.18 16.28 14.05
C ASN A 114 1.24 14.83 13.57
N THR A 115 0.28 14.43 12.75
CA THR A 115 0.43 13.22 11.94
C THR A 115 1.64 13.41 11.03
N ILE A 116 2.67 12.57 11.15
CA ILE A 116 3.90 12.66 10.36
C ILE A 116 3.65 12.16 8.92
N ILE A 117 2.71 11.23 8.72
CA ILE A 117 2.23 10.79 7.40
C ILE A 117 1.82 11.97 6.49
N PRO A 118 2.59 12.25 5.42
CA PRO A 118 2.29 13.35 4.51
C PRO A 118 0.96 13.12 3.79
N GLY A 119 0.15 14.17 3.68
CA GLY A 119 -1.16 14.11 3.01
C GLY A 119 -2.33 13.75 3.92
N LEU A 120 -2.07 13.30 5.15
CA LEU A 120 -3.11 13.11 6.16
C LEU A 120 -3.27 14.39 7.00
N LYS A 121 -4.38 15.10 6.80
CA LYS A 121 -4.71 16.30 7.58
C LYS A 121 -5.91 16.02 8.46
N ILE A 122 -5.67 15.79 9.74
CA ILE A 122 -6.72 15.49 10.72
C ILE A 122 -6.88 16.69 11.66
N PRO A 123 -8.11 17.18 11.86
CA PRO A 123 -8.40 18.20 12.85
C PRO A 123 -7.94 17.79 14.27
N PRO A 124 -7.36 18.70 15.07
CA PRO A 124 -6.85 18.37 16.41
C PRO A 124 -7.89 17.72 17.35
N ASN A 125 -9.16 18.10 17.23
CA ASN A 125 -10.23 17.49 18.02
C ASN A 125 -10.46 16.01 17.69
N VAL A 126 -10.22 15.57 16.45
CA VAL A 126 -10.29 14.17 16.06
C VAL A 126 -9.05 13.42 16.56
N ILE A 127 -7.86 14.03 16.44
CA ILE A 127 -6.62 13.46 17.00
C ILE A 127 -6.79 13.17 18.49
N ASN A 128 -7.23 14.17 19.28
CA ASN A 128 -7.42 14.02 20.72
C ASN A 128 -8.41 12.91 21.10
N LYS A 129 -9.47 12.72 20.30
CA LYS A 129 -10.41 11.61 20.50
C LYS A 129 -9.77 10.26 20.20
N LEU A 130 -9.03 10.14 19.09
CA LEU A 130 -8.32 8.91 18.73
C LEU A 130 -7.25 8.56 19.77
N MET A 131 -6.52 9.55 20.27
CA MET A 131 -5.54 9.37 21.35
C MET A 131 -6.19 8.86 22.63
N SER A 132 -7.29 9.50 23.05
CA SER A 132 -8.04 9.08 24.24
C SER A 132 -8.56 7.64 24.09
N ALA A 133 -9.03 7.29 22.89
CA ALA A 133 -9.51 5.96 22.57
C ALA A 133 -8.37 4.92 22.57
N HIS A 134 -7.21 5.25 21.99
CA HIS A 134 -6.02 4.40 21.99
C HIS A 134 -5.53 4.11 23.41
N ARG A 135 -5.40 5.13 24.27
CA ARG A 135 -4.99 4.98 25.68
C ARG A 135 -5.88 3.99 26.44
N ASN A 136 -7.20 4.13 26.31
CA ASN A 136 -8.16 3.22 26.95
C ASN A 136 -8.01 1.75 26.49
N THR A 137 -7.51 1.53 25.28
CA THR A 137 -7.37 0.18 24.68
C THR A 137 -6.06 -0.48 25.11
N ARG A 138 -4.96 0.30 25.17
CA ARG A 138 -3.64 -0.14 25.65
C ARG A 138 -3.72 -0.78 27.02
N ASP A 139 -4.45 -0.15 27.94
CA ASP A 139 -4.52 -0.57 29.34
C ASP A 139 -5.15 -1.96 29.53
N LYS A 140 -5.81 -2.49 28.50
CA LYS A 140 -6.50 -3.78 28.51
C LYS A 140 -5.75 -4.89 27.77
N ILE A 141 -4.57 -4.61 27.20
CA ILE A 141 -3.70 -5.58 26.49
C ILE A 141 -4.50 -6.33 25.40
N LEU A 142 -5.24 -5.57 24.58
CA LEU A 142 -6.12 -6.11 23.55
C LEU A 142 -5.43 -6.24 22.17
N PHE A 143 -4.10 -6.09 22.10
CA PHE A 143 -3.38 -6.20 20.84
C PHE A 143 -3.37 -7.65 20.33
N PRO A 144 -4.03 -7.92 19.21
CA PRO A 144 -4.26 -9.29 18.78
C PRO A 144 -3.08 -9.83 17.98
N LYS A 145 -2.66 -11.07 18.30
CA LYS A 145 -1.71 -11.82 17.48
C LYS A 145 -2.41 -12.32 16.22
N ILE A 146 -2.44 -11.47 15.20
CA ILE A 146 -3.08 -11.76 13.91
C ILE A 146 -2.13 -12.40 12.89
N LEU A 147 -0.84 -12.48 13.22
CA LEU A 147 0.17 -13.15 12.39
C LEU A 147 -0.07 -14.66 12.36
N ARG A 148 -0.13 -15.21 11.15
CA ARG A 148 -0.26 -16.66 10.93
C ARG A 148 0.95 -17.16 10.17
N GLU A 149 1.44 -18.32 10.53
CA GLU A 149 2.51 -19.00 9.80
C GLU A 149 1.89 -19.90 8.72
N THR A 150 2.46 -19.89 7.52
CA THR A 150 2.05 -20.73 6.40
C THR A 150 3.30 -21.18 5.65
N GLY A 151 3.80 -22.37 5.99
CA GLY A 151 5.09 -22.86 5.49
C GLY A 151 6.24 -21.96 5.95
N ASN A 152 7.04 -21.48 5.00
CA ASN A 152 8.17 -20.58 5.27
C ASN A 152 7.78 -19.09 5.23
N GLN A 153 6.49 -18.76 5.20
CA GLN A 153 6.01 -17.39 5.14
C GLN A 153 5.10 -17.09 6.31
N THR A 154 5.08 -15.83 6.72
CA THR A 154 4.08 -15.32 7.65
C THR A 154 3.03 -14.54 6.86
N LYS A 155 1.80 -14.47 7.37
CA LYS A 155 0.73 -13.67 6.74
C LYS A 155 -0.22 -13.09 7.76
N VAL A 156 -0.82 -11.96 7.37
CA VAL A 156 -1.93 -11.32 8.09
C VAL A 156 -3.10 -11.17 7.13
N GLN A 157 -4.31 -11.41 7.62
CA GLN A 157 -5.52 -11.08 6.86
C GLN A 157 -5.80 -9.59 7.00
N ILE A 158 -5.99 -8.92 5.87
CA ILE A 158 -6.27 -7.49 5.81
C ILE A 158 -7.62 -7.21 5.13
N LYS A 159 -8.22 -6.08 5.49
CA LYS A 159 -9.46 -5.61 4.87
C LYS A 159 -9.52 -4.09 4.82
N PHE A 160 -9.91 -3.54 3.68
CA PHE A 160 -10.06 -2.10 3.48
C PHE A 160 -11.50 -1.62 3.73
N TYR A 161 -11.61 -0.45 4.36
CA TYR A 161 -12.84 0.27 4.66
C TYR A 161 -12.75 1.72 4.22
N GLY A 162 -13.91 2.33 3.98
CA GLY A 162 -14.04 3.72 3.52
C GLY A 162 -14.90 3.86 2.29
N ASP A 163 -15.49 5.04 2.15
CA ASP A 163 -16.43 5.34 1.07
C ASP A 163 -15.75 5.28 -0.31
N LYS A 164 -14.41 5.46 -0.35
CA LYS A 164 -13.59 5.41 -1.58
C LYS A 164 -12.66 4.22 -1.68
N LYS A 165 -12.84 3.16 -0.88
CA LYS A 165 -11.98 1.96 -0.90
C LYS A 165 -11.83 1.28 -2.26
N ASN A 166 -12.80 1.47 -3.16
CA ASN A 166 -12.74 0.94 -4.51
C ASN A 166 -11.62 1.59 -5.35
N HIS A 167 -11.11 2.77 -4.95
CA HIS A 167 -9.96 3.41 -5.58
C HIS A 167 -8.63 2.72 -5.31
N LEU A 168 -8.56 1.86 -4.29
CA LEU A 168 -7.38 1.01 -4.07
C LEU A 168 -7.35 -0.23 -4.98
N ILE A 169 -8.25 -0.28 -5.98
CA ILE A 169 -8.10 -1.17 -7.14
C ILE A 169 -8.11 -2.68 -6.77
N PHE A 170 -9.17 -3.16 -6.11
CA PHE A 170 -9.22 -4.55 -5.63
C PHE A 170 -10.30 -5.44 -6.22
N ILE A 171 -11.30 -4.90 -6.91
CA ILE A 171 -12.56 -5.65 -7.13
C ILE A 171 -12.89 -5.78 -8.61
N GLY A 172 -13.00 -7.02 -9.07
CA GLY A 172 -13.68 -7.38 -10.32
C GLY A 172 -12.83 -7.33 -11.58
N SER A 173 -11.61 -6.79 -11.50
CA SER A 173 -10.68 -6.72 -12.62
C SER A 173 -9.71 -7.90 -12.64
N THR A 174 -9.33 -8.34 -13.83
CA THR A 174 -8.28 -9.36 -14.01
C THR A 174 -6.89 -8.77 -13.83
N LEU A 175 -5.86 -9.60 -13.84
CA LEU A 175 -4.49 -9.17 -13.65
C LEU A 175 -4.07 -8.14 -14.71
N GLU A 176 -4.56 -8.26 -15.94
CA GLU A 176 -4.24 -7.36 -17.05
C GLU A 176 -4.97 -6.02 -16.95
N GLU A 177 -6.23 -6.04 -16.53
CA GLU A 177 -6.98 -4.81 -16.25
C GLU A 177 -6.32 -4.03 -15.11
N LEU A 178 -5.76 -4.74 -14.12
CA LEU A 178 -5.00 -4.11 -13.04
C LEU A 178 -3.62 -3.67 -13.46
N ALA A 179 -2.93 -4.41 -14.32
CA ALA A 179 -1.68 -3.97 -14.91
C ALA A 179 -1.88 -2.62 -15.61
N ASN A 180 -2.94 -2.50 -16.41
CA ASN A 180 -3.28 -1.25 -17.09
C ASN A 180 -3.64 -0.12 -16.09
N GLN A 181 -4.40 -0.42 -15.05
CA GLN A 181 -4.77 0.56 -14.02
C GLN A 181 -3.56 1.02 -13.20
N LEU A 182 -2.72 0.09 -12.74
CA LEU A 182 -1.52 0.37 -11.93
C LEU A 182 -0.42 1.09 -12.71
N ARG A 183 -0.39 0.94 -14.03
CA ARG A 183 0.51 1.68 -14.90
C ARG A 183 0.16 3.17 -15.00
N ALA A 184 -1.14 3.47 -15.04
CA ALA A 184 -1.64 4.84 -15.23
C ALA A 184 -2.04 5.55 -13.92
N VAL A 185 -2.10 4.81 -12.81
CA VAL A 185 -2.51 5.39 -11.52
C VAL A 185 -1.39 6.23 -10.92
N ARG A 186 -1.80 7.32 -10.28
CA ARG A 186 -0.95 8.14 -9.43
C ARG A 186 -1.73 8.63 -8.22
N GLY A 187 -1.00 9.05 -7.19
CA GLY A 187 -1.57 9.53 -5.93
C GLY A 187 -1.59 8.46 -4.85
N PHE A 188 -2.23 8.79 -3.74
CA PHE A 188 -2.14 8.03 -2.51
C PHE A 188 -3.48 7.95 -1.77
N ALA A 189 -3.58 6.97 -0.88
CA ALA A 189 -4.56 6.92 0.18
C ALA A 189 -3.87 6.97 1.53
N THR A 190 -4.46 7.67 2.49
CA THR A 190 -3.99 7.67 3.88
C THR A 190 -5.10 7.29 4.85
N GLY A 191 -4.71 6.77 6.02
CA GLY A 191 -5.66 6.37 7.03
C GLY A 191 -5.05 5.70 8.25
N ILE A 192 -5.88 4.93 8.96
CA ILE A 192 -5.50 4.23 10.19
C ILE A 192 -5.68 2.74 9.99
N VAL A 193 -4.71 1.95 10.46
CA VAL A 193 -4.93 0.52 10.68
C VAL A 193 -5.48 0.31 12.09
N CYS A 194 -6.62 -0.35 12.17
CA CYS A 194 -7.14 -0.90 13.41
C CYS A 194 -7.23 -2.42 13.33
N THR A 195 -6.77 -3.13 14.35
CA THR A 195 -6.83 -4.58 14.40
C THR A 195 -8.05 -5.06 15.19
N THR A 196 -8.59 -6.19 14.75
CA THR A 196 -9.48 -7.05 15.55
C THR A 196 -8.72 -8.30 15.94
N GLN A 197 -9.30 -9.19 16.74
CA GLN A 197 -8.68 -10.48 17.13
C GLN A 197 -8.17 -11.34 15.95
N ILE A 198 -8.66 -11.13 14.72
CA ILE A 198 -8.40 -12.01 13.59
C ILE A 198 -7.83 -11.33 12.34
N LEU A 199 -7.93 -10.00 12.21
CA LEU A 199 -7.56 -9.28 10.98
C LEU A 199 -7.17 -7.81 11.22
N ALA A 200 -6.34 -7.27 10.33
CA ALA A 200 -5.97 -5.84 10.26
C ALA A 200 -6.92 -5.09 9.32
N ASN A 201 -7.61 -4.07 9.83
CA ASN A 201 -8.56 -3.26 9.09
C ASN A 201 -7.90 -1.93 8.71
N PHE A 202 -7.75 -1.70 7.41
CA PHE A 202 -7.26 -0.44 6.86
C PHE A 202 -8.45 0.50 6.62
N TYR A 203 -8.61 1.49 7.49
CA TYR A 203 -9.64 2.52 7.35
C TYR A 203 -9.06 3.70 6.58
N ILE A 204 -9.47 3.86 5.33
CA ILE A 204 -9.08 4.99 4.49
C ILE A 204 -9.80 6.22 5.00
N LEU A 205 -9.04 7.27 5.31
CA LEU A 205 -9.58 8.54 5.78
C LEU A 205 -9.57 9.59 4.68
N ASN A 206 -8.62 9.50 3.75
CA ASN A 206 -8.60 10.31 2.55
C ASN A 206 -7.83 9.62 1.40
N ASP A 207 -8.06 10.11 0.18
CA ASP A 207 -7.26 9.75 -0.99
C ASP A 207 -7.25 10.89 -2.01
N ASN A 208 -6.23 10.91 -2.86
CA ASN A 208 -6.16 11.74 -4.07
C ASN A 208 -5.86 10.90 -5.32
N ILE A 209 -6.20 9.61 -5.29
CA ILE A 209 -5.88 8.64 -6.35
C ILE A 209 -6.58 9.04 -7.65
N VAL A 210 -5.82 9.10 -8.74
CA VAL A 210 -6.33 9.39 -10.08
C VAL A 210 -5.77 8.41 -11.10
N TYR A 211 -6.56 8.08 -12.10
CA TYR A 211 -6.22 7.13 -13.18
C TYR A 211 -6.01 7.82 -14.53
N LYS A 212 -6.07 9.16 -14.55
CA LYS A 212 -5.93 9.99 -15.75
C LYS A 212 -5.10 11.22 -15.39
N ASP A 213 -4.18 11.56 -16.28
CA ASP A 213 -3.19 12.64 -16.08
C ASP A 213 -3.78 14.04 -15.86
N GLU A 214 -5.05 14.24 -16.16
CA GLU A 214 -5.73 15.56 -16.09
C GLU A 214 -6.66 15.70 -14.89
N ASP A 215 -6.85 14.63 -14.09
CA ASP A 215 -7.66 14.73 -12.88
C ASP A 215 -6.81 15.20 -11.70
N GLU A 216 -7.25 16.27 -11.04
CA GLU A 216 -6.81 16.65 -9.70
C GLU A 216 -7.94 16.41 -8.70
N ARG A 217 -7.67 15.62 -7.66
CA ARG A 217 -8.63 15.36 -6.59
C ARG A 217 -8.26 16.16 -5.35
N LYS A 218 -9.23 16.93 -4.86
CA LYS A 218 -9.12 17.58 -3.55
C LYS A 218 -9.19 16.52 -2.46
N LEU A 219 -8.26 16.62 -1.50
CA LEU A 219 -8.31 15.83 -0.29
C LEU A 219 -9.63 16.09 0.45
N TYR A 220 -10.19 15.04 1.01
CA TYR A 220 -11.36 15.06 1.87
C TYR A 220 -11.02 14.42 3.22
N LEU A 221 -11.98 14.36 4.12
CA LEU A 221 -11.86 13.60 5.36
C LEU A 221 -13.11 12.74 5.54
N ASP A 222 -12.94 11.43 5.60
CA ASP A 222 -14.03 10.47 5.82
C ASP A 222 -14.46 10.45 7.29
N MET A 223 -15.30 11.43 7.66
CA MET A 223 -15.84 11.55 9.02
C MET A 223 -16.68 10.34 9.45
N LYS A 224 -17.27 9.63 8.50
CA LYS A 224 -18.08 8.44 8.78
C LYS A 224 -17.17 7.29 9.22
N ASN A 225 -16.04 7.08 8.53
CA ASN A 225 -15.03 6.12 8.97
C ASN A 225 -14.43 6.49 10.32
N ILE A 226 -14.13 7.76 10.56
CA ILE A 226 -13.64 8.22 11.88
C ILE A 226 -14.61 7.81 12.98
N HIS A 227 -15.91 8.05 12.78
CA HIS A 227 -16.92 7.70 13.78
C HIS A 227 -17.02 6.18 14.00
N LEU A 228 -16.93 5.39 12.93
CA LEU A 228 -16.91 3.92 13.03
C LEU A 228 -15.71 3.41 13.83
N ILE A 229 -14.53 4.02 13.65
CA ILE A 229 -13.33 3.69 14.42
C ILE A 229 -13.56 4.07 15.89
N GLU A 230 -14.04 5.29 16.17
CA GLU A 230 -14.33 5.75 17.53
C GLU A 230 -15.29 4.80 18.27
N GLU A 231 -16.39 4.40 17.62
CA GLU A 231 -17.36 3.46 18.18
C GLU A 231 -16.78 2.06 18.37
N GLY A 232 -16.01 1.56 17.39
CA GLY A 232 -15.37 0.25 17.47
C GLY A 232 -14.33 0.16 18.59
N ILE A 233 -13.58 1.23 18.83
CA ILE A 233 -12.64 1.31 19.96
C ILE A 233 -13.41 1.38 21.28
N LYS A 234 -14.44 2.24 21.36
CA LYS A 234 -15.28 2.38 22.57
C LYS A 234 -15.91 1.06 22.99
N ASN A 235 -16.30 0.22 22.03
CA ASN A 235 -16.91 -1.07 22.26
C ASN A 235 -15.89 -2.22 22.40
N GLU A 236 -14.59 -1.94 22.48
CA GLU A 236 -13.50 -2.92 22.64
C GLU A 236 -13.41 -3.94 21.48
N ILE A 237 -13.83 -3.53 20.28
CA ILE A 237 -13.81 -4.36 19.08
C ILE A 237 -12.54 -4.08 18.23
N LEU A 238 -12.12 -2.81 18.21
CA LEU A 238 -11.00 -2.33 17.40
C LEU A 238 -9.87 -1.78 18.27
N THR A 239 -8.66 -2.16 17.91
CA THR A 239 -7.43 -1.63 18.52
C THR A 239 -6.65 -0.84 17.48
N PRO A 240 -6.48 0.48 17.62
CA PRO A 240 -5.71 1.27 16.66
C PRO A 240 -4.22 0.96 16.79
N VAL A 241 -3.55 0.73 15.66
CA VAL A 241 -2.16 0.24 15.61
C VAL A 241 -1.24 1.29 15.05
N ASN A 242 -1.51 1.76 13.84
CA ASN A 242 -0.63 2.67 13.13
C ASN A 242 -1.41 3.51 12.11
N TRP A 243 -0.76 4.56 11.63
CA TRP A 243 -1.16 5.30 10.45
C TRP A 243 -0.56 4.64 9.22
N PHE A 244 -1.21 4.85 8.09
CA PHE A 244 -0.69 4.39 6.82
C PHE A 244 -0.82 5.47 5.74
N ARG A 245 0.11 5.40 4.80
CA ARG A 245 0.00 5.95 3.45
C ARG A 245 0.34 4.87 2.44
N ILE A 246 -0.47 4.80 1.39
CA ILE A 246 -0.30 3.86 0.29
C ILE A 246 -0.23 4.70 -0.99
N ASP A 247 0.96 4.81 -1.56
CA ASP A 247 1.19 5.40 -2.88
C ASP A 247 1.06 4.29 -3.93
N LEU A 248 0.24 4.51 -4.97
CA LEU A 248 -0.10 3.47 -5.94
C LEU A 248 0.72 3.58 -7.24
N GLY A 249 0.95 2.41 -7.85
CA GLY A 249 1.57 2.29 -9.17
C GLY A 249 3.07 2.54 -9.15
N ILE A 250 3.70 2.44 -10.32
CA ILE A 250 5.16 2.64 -10.45
C ILE A 250 5.58 4.07 -10.08
N HIS A 251 4.67 5.04 -10.28
CA HIS A 251 4.84 6.44 -9.89
C HIS A 251 4.97 6.64 -8.36
N ALA A 252 4.63 5.64 -7.55
CA ALA A 252 4.90 5.66 -6.11
C ALA A 252 6.41 5.78 -5.79
N LEU A 253 7.30 5.40 -6.71
CA LEU A 253 8.74 5.61 -6.52
C LEU A 253 9.12 7.10 -6.51
N GLU A 254 8.30 7.97 -7.09
CA GLU A 254 8.53 9.42 -7.13
C GLU A 254 8.38 10.08 -5.75
N THR A 255 7.76 9.38 -4.79
CA THR A 255 7.54 9.89 -3.42
C THR A 255 8.66 9.49 -2.46
N LEU A 256 9.71 8.84 -2.95
CA LEU A 256 10.88 8.49 -2.16
C LEU A 256 11.77 9.72 -1.93
N ASP A 257 12.36 9.83 -0.73
CA ASP A 257 13.10 11.02 -0.31
C ASP A 257 14.31 11.31 -1.23
N LEU A 258 14.94 10.26 -1.77
CA LEU A 258 16.07 10.38 -2.69
C LEU A 258 15.67 10.33 -4.18
N TRP A 259 14.38 10.38 -4.52
CA TRP A 259 13.91 10.24 -5.91
C TRP A 259 14.66 11.15 -6.88
N GLU A 260 14.81 12.43 -6.55
CA GLU A 260 15.50 13.41 -7.40
C GLU A 260 16.96 13.04 -7.71
N LYS A 261 17.61 12.27 -6.83
CA LYS A 261 18.98 11.77 -7.03
C LYS A 261 19.02 10.49 -7.84
N ILE A 262 18.03 9.61 -7.69
CA ILE A 262 18.03 8.27 -8.30
C ILE A 262 17.30 8.20 -9.64
N LYS A 263 16.41 9.15 -9.94
CA LYS A 263 15.51 9.08 -11.10
C LYS A 263 16.22 8.96 -12.45
N ASN A 264 17.47 9.42 -12.55
CA ASN A 264 18.26 9.35 -13.79
C ASN A 264 19.28 8.21 -13.79
N SER A 265 19.21 7.28 -12.83
CA SER A 265 20.08 6.11 -12.81
C SER A 265 19.75 5.16 -13.96
N ASP A 266 20.75 4.84 -14.80
CA ASP A 266 20.59 3.91 -15.92
C ASP A 266 20.05 2.55 -15.45
N LYS A 267 20.57 2.04 -14.33
CA LYS A 267 20.13 0.75 -13.76
C LYS A 267 18.65 0.77 -13.39
N LEU A 268 18.19 1.85 -12.76
CA LEU A 268 16.79 2.01 -12.38
C LEU A 268 15.89 2.18 -13.61
N GLN A 269 16.31 2.99 -14.57
CA GLN A 269 15.56 3.24 -15.80
C GLN A 269 15.41 1.97 -16.63
N VAL A 270 16.45 1.12 -16.71
CA VAL A 270 16.36 -0.19 -17.35
C VAL A 270 15.34 -1.08 -16.63
N ALA A 271 15.40 -1.18 -15.30
CA ALA A 271 14.46 -2.00 -14.54
C ALA A 271 13.00 -1.53 -14.72
N ILE A 272 12.76 -0.21 -14.71
CA ILE A 272 11.42 0.37 -14.97
C ILE A 272 10.96 0.06 -16.40
N ALA A 273 11.84 0.17 -17.39
CA ALA A 273 11.51 -0.12 -18.79
C ALA A 273 11.19 -1.62 -19.01
N GLU A 274 11.96 -2.52 -18.39
CA GLU A 274 11.67 -3.95 -18.40
C GLU A 274 10.33 -4.27 -17.74
N TYR A 275 10.00 -3.58 -16.65
CA TYR A 275 8.70 -3.72 -15.99
C TYR A 275 7.55 -3.21 -16.86
N ASP A 276 7.71 -2.06 -17.53
CA ASP A 276 6.70 -1.55 -18.47
C ASP A 276 6.47 -2.52 -19.62
N HIS A 277 7.54 -3.10 -20.17
CA HIS A 277 7.46 -4.12 -21.21
C HIS A 277 6.71 -5.37 -20.72
N TYR A 278 7.04 -5.87 -19.52
CA TYR A 278 6.34 -6.98 -18.88
C TYR A 278 4.83 -6.72 -18.74
N LEU A 279 4.42 -5.52 -18.32
CA LEU A 279 3.00 -5.16 -18.22
C LEU A 279 2.32 -5.14 -19.60
N LEU A 280 3.00 -4.61 -20.62
CA LEU A 280 2.49 -4.58 -21.98
C LEU A 280 2.29 -6.00 -22.53
N GLU A 281 3.29 -6.88 -22.38
CA GLU A 281 3.19 -8.27 -22.82
C GLU A 281 1.95 -8.95 -22.22
N MET A 282 1.71 -8.77 -20.91
CA MET A 282 0.51 -9.31 -20.27
C MET A 282 -0.80 -8.78 -20.88
N ILE A 283 -0.87 -7.48 -21.16
CA ILE A 283 -2.07 -6.85 -21.73
C ILE A 283 -2.33 -7.34 -23.15
N PHE A 284 -1.29 -7.42 -23.98
CA PHE A 284 -1.42 -7.87 -25.37
C PHE A 284 -1.68 -9.36 -25.48
N GLU A 285 -1.01 -10.20 -24.69
CA GLU A 285 -1.27 -11.64 -24.65
C GLU A 285 -2.74 -11.95 -24.34
N GLU A 286 -3.35 -11.21 -23.42
CA GLU A 286 -4.76 -11.42 -23.08
C GLU A 286 -5.69 -10.96 -24.20
N PHE A 287 -5.38 -9.85 -24.86
CA PHE A 287 -6.13 -9.41 -26.03
C PHE A 287 -6.09 -10.43 -27.17
N GLU A 288 -4.91 -10.96 -27.48
CA GLU A 288 -4.73 -11.99 -28.51
C GLU A 288 -5.44 -13.30 -28.16
N LYS A 289 -5.35 -13.76 -26.90
CA LYS A 289 -6.08 -14.94 -26.41
C LYS A 289 -7.59 -14.78 -26.63
N LEU A 290 -8.16 -13.63 -26.28
CA LEU A 290 -9.60 -13.37 -26.43
C LEU A 290 -10.05 -13.18 -27.90
N GLN A 291 -9.13 -12.85 -28.82
CA GLN A 291 -9.43 -12.66 -30.24
C GLN A 291 -9.48 -13.95 -31.07
N THR A 292 -9.08 -15.12 -30.54
CA THR A 292 -8.86 -16.37 -31.31
C THR A 292 -10.08 -17.03 -31.99
N GLU A 293 -11.13 -16.27 -32.32
CA GLU A 293 -12.12 -16.67 -33.34
C GLU A 293 -11.93 -15.96 -34.70
N ASN A 294 -11.07 -14.94 -34.81
CA ASN A 294 -10.77 -14.28 -36.09
C ASN A 294 -9.26 -14.13 -36.30
N GLU A 295 -8.73 -14.78 -37.34
CA GLU A 295 -7.34 -14.68 -37.79
C GLU A 295 -6.97 -13.23 -38.13
N ILE A 296 -6.44 -12.48 -37.17
CA ILE A 296 -5.82 -11.18 -37.40
C ILE A 296 -4.33 -11.32 -37.08
N GLY A 297 -3.54 -11.61 -38.11
CA GLY A 297 -2.08 -11.80 -38.04
C GLY A 297 -1.31 -10.48 -38.00
N TYR A 298 -1.59 -9.62 -37.02
CA TYR A 298 -0.85 -8.38 -36.79
C TYR A 298 -0.06 -8.47 -35.48
N ASN A 299 1.23 -8.15 -35.51
CA ASN A 299 2.03 -8.03 -34.30
C ASN A 299 1.74 -6.67 -33.65
N ILE A 300 0.67 -6.62 -32.85
CA ILE A 300 0.15 -5.39 -32.24
C ILE A 300 1.21 -4.73 -31.36
N MET A 301 2.10 -5.52 -30.74
CA MET A 301 3.20 -5.00 -29.92
C MET A 301 4.22 -4.21 -30.75
N ASP A 302 4.62 -4.73 -31.92
CA ASP A 302 5.59 -4.03 -32.79
C ASP A 302 5.02 -2.69 -33.30
N ASP A 303 3.74 -2.68 -33.68
CA ASP A 303 3.04 -1.47 -34.10
C ASP A 303 2.89 -0.49 -32.93
N PHE A 304 2.57 -0.99 -31.73
CA PHE A 304 2.46 -0.19 -30.51
C PHE A 304 3.77 0.53 -30.15
N LEU A 305 4.90 -0.14 -30.32
CA LEU A 305 6.22 0.43 -30.06
C LEU A 305 6.61 1.53 -31.07
N GLN A 306 5.98 1.60 -32.24
CA GLN A 306 6.23 2.66 -33.23
C GLN A 306 5.34 3.90 -33.06
N MET A 307 4.29 3.81 -32.24
CA MET A 307 3.33 4.89 -32.00
C MET A 307 3.85 5.97 -31.05
N ASN A 308 3.28 7.17 -31.18
CA ASN A 308 3.52 8.26 -30.23
C ASN A 308 2.75 8.04 -28.91
N ALA A 309 3.08 8.83 -27.88
CA ALA A 309 2.50 8.65 -26.54
C ALA A 309 0.96 8.77 -26.50
N GLN A 310 0.38 9.63 -27.35
CA GLN A 310 -1.07 9.83 -27.40
C GLN A 310 -1.77 8.65 -28.08
N GLU A 311 -1.23 8.18 -29.20
CA GLU A 311 -1.71 6.97 -29.90
C GLU A 311 -1.63 5.73 -29.01
N ARG A 312 -0.52 5.54 -28.28
CA ARG A 312 -0.36 4.44 -27.34
C ARG A 312 -1.42 4.47 -26.24
N LYS A 313 -1.72 5.66 -25.70
CA LYS A 313 -2.73 5.84 -24.66
C LYS A 313 -4.14 5.51 -25.17
N GLU A 314 -4.46 5.89 -26.40
CA GLU A 314 -5.74 5.56 -27.04
C GLU A 314 -5.87 4.05 -27.28
N ILE A 315 -4.82 3.41 -27.81
CA ILE A 315 -4.85 1.96 -28.09
C ILE A 315 -4.97 1.12 -26.82
N LEU A 316 -4.26 1.45 -25.75
CA LEU A 316 -4.39 0.71 -24.48
C LEU A 316 -5.80 0.83 -23.90
N LYS A 317 -6.43 2.00 -24.06
CA LYS A 317 -7.82 2.22 -23.65
C LYS A 317 -8.76 1.37 -24.50
N ASP A 318 -8.57 1.34 -25.81
CA ASP A 318 -9.40 0.57 -26.74
C ASP A 318 -9.25 -0.94 -26.51
N ILE A 319 -8.02 -1.42 -26.29
CA ILE A 319 -7.73 -2.82 -25.92
C ILE A 319 -8.40 -3.17 -24.59
N SER A 320 -8.29 -2.31 -23.58
CA SER A 320 -8.94 -2.55 -22.28
C SER A 320 -10.47 -2.63 -22.41
N ILE A 321 -11.08 -1.80 -23.26
CA ILE A 321 -12.52 -1.86 -23.55
C ILE A 321 -12.86 -3.16 -24.30
N ALA A 322 -12.06 -3.53 -25.31
CA ALA A 322 -12.28 -4.73 -26.10
C ALA A 322 -12.17 -6.01 -25.27
N ILE A 323 -11.15 -6.13 -24.40
CA ILE A 323 -11.00 -7.24 -23.44
C ILE A 323 -12.27 -7.38 -22.59
N LYS A 324 -12.79 -6.27 -22.08
CA LYS A 324 -14.01 -6.26 -21.27
C LYS A 324 -15.22 -6.77 -22.06
N ILE A 325 -15.43 -6.29 -23.27
CA ILE A 325 -16.54 -6.71 -24.15
C ILE A 325 -16.44 -8.20 -24.50
N LEU A 326 -15.25 -8.67 -24.90
CA LEU A 326 -15.03 -10.07 -25.28
C LEU A 326 -15.32 -11.02 -24.11
N ARG A 327 -14.96 -10.63 -22.88
CA ARG A 327 -15.25 -11.42 -21.68
C ARG A 327 -16.71 -11.41 -21.26
N GLU A 328 -17.44 -10.32 -21.49
CA GLU A 328 -18.88 -10.28 -21.27
C GLU A 328 -19.59 -11.23 -22.24
N ASN A 329 -19.17 -11.29 -23.50
CA ASN A 329 -19.73 -12.18 -24.52
C ASN A 329 -19.43 -13.67 -24.30
N LEU A 330 -18.34 -14.01 -23.60
CA LEU A 330 -17.96 -15.40 -23.27
C LEU A 330 -18.72 -15.98 -22.06
N LYS A 331 -19.50 -15.16 -21.34
CA LYS A 331 -20.29 -15.58 -20.17
C LYS A 331 -21.73 -15.98 -20.52
N ASP A 332 -22.15 -15.75 -21.76
CA ASP A 332 -23.40 -16.24 -22.36
C ASP A 332 -23.15 -17.56 -23.11
#